data_AF-A0A2V2SLC0-F1
#
_entry.id   AF-A0A2V2SLC0-F1
#
_cell.length_a   1.000
_cell.length_b   1.000
_cell.length_c   1.000
_cell.angle_alpha   90.00
_cell.angle_beta   90.00
_cell.angle_gamma   90.00
#
_symmetry.space_group_name_H-M   'P 1'
#
loop_
_entity.id
_entity.type
_entity.pdbx_description
1 polymer ?
#
loop_
_entity_poly.entity_id
_entity_poly.type
_entity_poly.pdbx_seq_one_letter_code
_entity_poly.pdbx_strand_id
1 'polypeptide(L)'
;MNSTSTSSNPWVRWQQVFTDEMMAAMGRVALVPTLWERARRVRKGVTPAETVYEEDRLRLRHYVTDGKPRYRTPLVLIYALVNRPYILDLKKGRSVVEQFVAHGFDTYLVDWGVPTSADRHLTLDDYINGYMVNILDYLRERTGVGRCNILGYCMGGTMSAMFTALHQDRVKNLMLLAAPIDFATNDSLLNLWSRPEYFDVDKFVDAFGNCPPEFLQASFLLLKPVGNLLEKPINFYENMHNEKFVEDFMTTETWL
;
A
#
# COMPACT_ATOMS: atom_id res chain seq x y z
N MET A 1 -7.35 -47.32 -41.74
CA MET A 1 -6.07 -46.58 -41.79
C MET A 1 -6.22 -45.30 -40.97
N ASN A 2 -5.66 -45.30 -39.75
CA ASN A 2 -4.93 -44.19 -39.11
C ASN A 2 -4.64 -44.59 -37.65
N SER A 3 -3.42 -45.05 -37.46
CA SER A 3 -2.84 -45.52 -36.20
C SER A 3 -2.34 -44.34 -35.37
N THR A 4 -2.94 -44.09 -34.21
CA THR A 4 -2.30 -43.35 -33.12
C THR A 4 -1.46 -44.33 -32.29
N SER A 5 -0.21 -44.53 -32.71
CA SER A 5 0.76 -45.32 -31.95
C SER A 5 1.14 -44.57 -30.68
N THR A 6 0.52 -44.92 -29.56
CA THR A 6 1.04 -44.60 -28.23
C THR A 6 2.26 -45.49 -28.00
N SER A 7 3.46 -44.90 -28.04
CA SER A 7 4.70 -45.65 -27.83
C SER A 7 4.72 -46.28 -26.43
N SER A 8 4.91 -47.60 -26.35
CA SER A 8 5.02 -48.38 -25.11
C SER A 8 6.33 -48.18 -24.34
N ASN A 9 7.21 -47.29 -24.81
CA ASN A 9 8.51 -47.03 -24.19
C ASN A 9 8.38 -45.95 -23.10
N PRO A 10 8.64 -46.28 -21.82
CA PRO A 10 8.55 -45.34 -20.70
C PRO A 10 9.45 -44.10 -20.87
N TRP A 11 10.60 -44.24 -21.54
CA TRP A 11 11.55 -43.16 -21.78
C TRP A 11 11.05 -42.13 -22.79
N VAL A 12 10.35 -42.57 -23.83
CA VAL A 12 9.76 -41.67 -24.84
C VAL A 12 8.61 -40.87 -24.23
N ARG A 13 7.81 -41.53 -23.37
CA ARG A 13 6.74 -40.85 -22.62
C ARG A 13 7.29 -39.83 -21.63
N TRP A 14 8.37 -40.17 -20.92
CA TRP A 14 9.04 -39.24 -20.00
C TRP A 14 9.64 -38.04 -20.74
N GLN A 15 10.28 -38.26 -21.89
CA GLN A 15 10.78 -37.19 -22.75
C GLN A 15 9.67 -36.29 -23.26
N GLN A 16 8.54 -36.84 -23.71
CA GLN A 16 7.39 -36.05 -24.16
C GLN A 16 6.82 -35.20 -23.02
N VAL A 17 6.55 -35.79 -21.86
CA VAL A 17 6.05 -35.06 -20.67
C VAL A 17 7.02 -33.95 -20.26
N PHE A 18 8.33 -34.26 -20.18
CA PHE A 18 9.35 -33.28 -19.85
C PHE A 18 9.43 -32.13 -20.87
N THR A 19 9.35 -32.46 -22.16
CA THR A 19 9.41 -31.45 -23.23
C THR A 19 8.15 -30.59 -23.24
N ASP A 20 6.98 -31.18 -23.05
CA ASP A 20 5.70 -30.47 -22.96
C ASP A 20 5.66 -29.55 -21.73
N GLU A 21 6.13 -30.03 -20.56
CA GLU A 21 6.29 -29.21 -19.35
C GLU A 21 7.29 -28.06 -19.56
N MET A 22 8.44 -28.33 -20.19
CA MET A 22 9.46 -27.33 -20.48
C MET A 22 8.94 -26.26 -21.45
N MET A 23 8.23 -26.67 -22.51
CA MET A 23 7.63 -25.73 -23.48
C MET A 23 6.50 -24.91 -22.84
N ALA A 24 5.67 -25.52 -21.99
CA ALA A 24 4.65 -24.81 -21.23
C ALA A 24 5.26 -23.84 -20.19
N ALA A 25 6.40 -24.18 -19.61
CA ALA A 25 7.15 -23.30 -18.70
C ALA A 25 7.82 -22.14 -19.46
N MET A 26 8.45 -22.42 -20.61
CA MET A 26 9.08 -21.40 -21.46
C MET A 26 8.07 -20.40 -22.02
N GLY A 27 6.92 -20.88 -22.54
CA GLY A 27 5.86 -20.01 -23.03
C GLY A 27 5.31 -19.09 -21.92
N ARG A 28 5.22 -19.61 -20.70
CA ARG A 28 4.82 -18.84 -19.52
C ARG A 28 5.85 -17.76 -19.14
N VAL A 29 7.13 -18.12 -19.05
CA VAL A 29 8.21 -17.15 -18.73
C VAL A 29 8.35 -16.07 -19.82
N ALA A 30 8.14 -16.42 -21.09
CA ALA A 30 8.20 -15.47 -22.20
C ALA A 30 7.12 -14.36 -22.12
N LEU A 31 6.02 -14.59 -21.41
CA LEU A 31 4.96 -13.59 -21.20
C LEU A 31 5.27 -12.62 -20.04
N VAL A 32 6.22 -12.94 -19.17
CA VAL A 32 6.53 -12.10 -17.99
C VAL A 32 6.89 -10.65 -18.36
N PRO A 33 7.74 -10.38 -19.37
CA PRO A 33 8.06 -9.00 -19.76
C PRO A 33 6.85 -8.22 -20.27
N THR A 34 5.99 -8.85 -21.08
CA THR A 34 4.80 -8.19 -21.65
C THR A 34 3.74 -7.93 -20.58
N LEU A 35 3.57 -8.85 -19.64
CA LEU A 35 2.72 -8.68 -18.46
C LEU A 35 3.24 -7.57 -17.55
N TRP A 36 4.56 -7.44 -17.38
CA TRP A 36 5.20 -6.36 -16.62
C TRP A 36 4.99 -4.99 -17.26
N GLU A 37 5.14 -4.88 -18.57
CA GLU A 37 4.80 -3.65 -19.29
C GLU A 37 3.31 -3.31 -19.16
N ARG A 38 2.43 -4.30 -19.30
CA ARG A 38 0.98 -4.11 -19.19
C ARG A 38 0.59 -3.64 -17.79
N ALA A 39 1.15 -4.24 -16.74
CA ALA A 39 0.92 -3.83 -15.36
C ALA A 39 1.39 -2.40 -15.06
N ARG A 40 2.54 -1.99 -15.63
CA ARG A 40 2.99 -0.59 -15.56
C ARG A 40 2.05 0.39 -16.26
N ARG A 41 1.32 -0.06 -17.29
CA ARG A 41 0.32 0.74 -18.02
C ARG A 41 -1.06 0.75 -17.36
N VAL A 42 -1.35 -0.13 -16.38
CA VAL A 42 -2.59 -0.08 -15.61
C VAL A 42 -2.64 1.25 -14.87
N ARG A 43 -3.63 2.09 -15.21
CA ARG A 43 -3.85 3.37 -14.53
C ARG A 43 -4.18 3.08 -13.06
N LYS A 44 -3.37 3.62 -12.15
CA LYS A 44 -3.56 3.54 -10.69
C LYS A 44 -4.16 4.83 -10.17
N GLY A 45 -4.83 4.78 -9.02
CA GLY A 45 -5.51 5.97 -8.50
C GLY A 45 -6.68 6.38 -9.41
N VAL A 46 -7.51 5.40 -9.78
CA VAL A 46 -8.52 5.55 -10.82
C VAL A 46 -9.75 6.34 -10.38
N THR A 47 -9.95 6.47 -9.07
CA THR A 47 -11.10 7.20 -8.55
C THR A 47 -10.91 8.70 -8.81
N PRO A 48 -11.85 9.37 -9.50
CA PRO A 48 -11.75 10.80 -9.77
C PRO A 48 -11.51 11.57 -8.48
N ALA A 49 -10.48 12.39 -8.47
CA ALA A 49 -10.12 13.18 -7.31
C ALA A 49 -9.46 14.50 -7.71
N GLU A 50 -9.66 15.49 -6.87
CA GLU A 50 -9.03 16.81 -6.94
C GLU A 50 -8.12 17.00 -5.72
N THR A 51 -7.00 17.70 -5.91
CA THR A 51 -6.23 18.19 -4.78
C THR A 51 -6.87 19.46 -4.28
N VAL A 52 -7.15 19.53 -2.99
CA VAL A 52 -7.97 20.59 -2.39
C VAL A 52 -7.25 21.38 -1.32
N TYR A 53 -6.19 20.80 -0.78
CA TYR A 53 -5.29 21.43 0.15
C TYR A 53 -3.87 20.92 -0.12
N GLU A 54 -2.89 21.81 -0.07
CA GLU A 54 -1.48 21.50 -0.20
C GLU A 54 -0.72 22.26 0.88
N GLU A 55 0.24 21.58 1.51
CA GLU A 55 1.17 22.15 2.49
C GLU A 55 2.51 21.43 2.29
N ASP A 56 3.58 22.17 1.99
CA ASP A 56 4.87 21.59 1.58
C ASP A 56 4.72 20.57 0.43
N ARG A 57 4.89 19.28 0.72
CA ARG A 57 4.66 18.17 -0.22
C ARG A 57 3.38 17.39 0.05
N LEU A 58 2.73 17.66 1.17
CA LEU A 58 1.46 17.06 1.52
C LEU A 58 0.39 17.57 0.55
N ARG A 59 -0.43 16.63 0.08
CA ARG A 59 -1.63 16.88 -0.70
C ARG A 59 -2.82 16.18 -0.05
N LEU A 60 -3.87 16.94 0.20
CA LEU A 60 -5.17 16.39 0.53
C LEU A 60 -5.96 16.17 -0.75
N ARG A 61 -6.25 14.92 -1.06
CA ARG A 61 -7.06 14.54 -2.23
C ARG A 61 -8.51 14.34 -1.80
N HIS A 62 -9.43 15.05 -2.45
CA HIS A 62 -10.87 14.88 -2.28
C HIS A 62 -11.42 14.07 -3.46
N TYR A 63 -12.09 12.98 -3.17
CA TYR A 63 -12.62 12.07 -4.19
C TYR A 63 -14.04 12.45 -4.57
N VAL A 64 -14.27 12.66 -5.87
CA VAL A 64 -15.49 13.27 -6.40
C VAL A 64 -16.44 12.21 -6.94
N THR A 65 -17.73 12.37 -6.64
CA THR A 65 -18.85 11.66 -7.28
C THR A 65 -19.80 12.60 -7.97
N ASP A 66 -20.56 12.07 -8.94
CA ASP A 66 -21.64 12.80 -9.62
C ASP A 66 -22.75 13.25 -8.65
N GLY A 67 -22.90 12.58 -7.49
CA GLY A 67 -23.86 12.92 -6.45
C GLY A 67 -23.24 13.63 -5.24
N LYS A 68 -24.08 14.31 -4.45
CA LYS A 68 -23.69 14.86 -3.14
C LYS A 68 -23.43 13.73 -2.14
N PRO A 69 -22.41 13.84 -1.26
CA PRO A 69 -22.22 12.89 -0.18
C PRO A 69 -23.48 12.72 0.67
N ARG A 70 -23.79 11.46 1.00
CA ARG A 70 -24.92 11.10 1.87
C ARG A 70 -24.64 11.45 3.33
N TYR A 71 -23.40 11.27 3.77
CA TYR A 71 -22.98 11.53 5.14
C TYR A 71 -22.34 12.91 5.25
N ARG A 72 -22.81 13.70 6.23
CA ARG A 72 -22.27 15.05 6.49
C ARG A 72 -20.86 15.04 7.04
N THR A 73 -20.54 14.08 7.91
CA THR A 73 -19.21 13.99 8.53
C THR A 73 -18.20 13.46 7.51
N PRO A 74 -17.15 14.22 7.16
CA PRO A 74 -16.14 13.77 6.20
C PRO A 74 -15.35 12.58 6.75
N LEU A 75 -14.82 11.77 5.84
CA LEU A 75 -13.93 10.65 6.11
C LEU A 75 -12.53 10.99 5.58
N VAL A 76 -11.54 11.01 6.47
CA VAL A 76 -10.14 11.29 6.14
C VAL A 76 -9.32 10.03 6.30
N LEU A 77 -8.72 9.58 5.19
CA LEU A 77 -7.80 8.45 5.17
C LEU A 77 -6.39 8.96 5.40
N ILE A 78 -5.82 8.58 6.55
CA ILE A 78 -4.46 8.92 6.96
C ILE A 78 -3.57 7.73 6.61
N TYR A 79 -2.77 7.89 5.56
CA TYR A 79 -1.89 6.84 5.07
C TYR A 79 -0.57 6.79 5.87
N ALA A 80 0.17 5.70 5.75
CA ALA A 80 1.51 5.60 6.33
C ALA A 80 2.51 6.53 5.61
N LEU A 81 3.58 6.91 6.30
CA LEU A 81 4.72 7.61 5.69
C LEU A 81 5.57 6.69 4.79
N VAL A 82 5.28 5.38 4.82
CA VAL A 82 5.96 4.34 4.05
C VAL A 82 5.06 3.86 2.91
N ASN A 83 5.68 3.64 1.74
CA ASN A 83 5.04 3.29 0.47
C ASN A 83 4.07 4.39 -0.02
N ARG A 84 3.29 4.09 -1.07
CA ARG A 84 2.42 5.06 -1.73
C ARG A 84 0.95 4.84 -1.36
N PRO A 85 0.16 5.91 -1.17
CA PRO A 85 -1.23 5.81 -0.71
C PRO A 85 -2.18 5.16 -1.73
N TYR A 86 -1.79 5.06 -3.00
CA TYR A 86 -2.63 4.46 -4.03
C TYR A 86 -2.96 2.98 -3.80
N ILE A 87 -2.36 2.29 -2.81
CA ILE A 87 -2.82 0.96 -2.39
C ILE A 87 -4.29 0.97 -1.94
N LEU A 88 -4.75 2.10 -1.40
CA LEU A 88 -6.16 2.29 -1.02
C LEU A 88 -7.04 2.63 -2.23
N ASP A 89 -6.44 2.92 -3.39
CA ASP A 89 -7.11 3.27 -4.64
C ASP A 89 -6.44 2.61 -5.87
N LEU A 90 -6.24 1.28 -5.81
CA LEU A 90 -5.41 0.55 -6.78
C LEU A 90 -6.01 0.57 -8.19
N LYS A 91 -7.18 -0.06 -8.35
CA LYS A 91 -7.90 -0.13 -9.62
C LYS A 91 -9.40 -0.25 -9.36
N LYS A 92 -10.18 -0.07 -10.43
CA LYS A 92 -11.65 -0.15 -10.38
C LYS A 92 -12.08 -1.52 -9.85
N GLY A 93 -13.00 -1.53 -8.90
CA GLY A 93 -13.46 -2.76 -8.21
C GLY A 93 -12.45 -3.31 -7.19
N ARG A 94 -11.31 -2.65 -6.99
CA ARG A 94 -10.28 -2.94 -5.97
C ARG A 94 -9.74 -1.66 -5.34
N SER A 95 -10.62 -0.71 -5.10
CA SER A 95 -10.31 0.56 -4.45
C SER A 95 -11.16 0.68 -3.19
N VAL A 96 -10.51 0.79 -2.04
CA VAL A 96 -11.18 1.05 -0.75
C VAL A 96 -11.83 2.43 -0.79
N VAL A 97 -11.14 3.40 -1.39
CA VAL A 97 -11.66 4.75 -1.59
C VAL A 97 -12.92 4.74 -2.45
N GLU A 98 -12.90 4.05 -3.60
CA GLU A 98 -14.07 3.91 -4.49
C GLU A 98 -15.28 3.36 -3.72
N GLN A 99 -15.06 2.39 -2.82
CA GLN A 99 -16.14 1.83 -2.01
C GLN A 99 -16.72 2.85 -1.03
N PHE A 100 -15.91 3.59 -0.28
CA PHE A 100 -16.43 4.62 0.64
C PHE A 100 -17.21 5.70 -0.09
N VAL A 101 -16.65 6.16 -1.21
CA VAL A 101 -17.25 7.15 -2.09
C VAL A 101 -18.60 6.64 -2.63
N ALA A 102 -18.67 5.41 -3.15
CA ALA A 102 -19.90 4.80 -3.66
C ALA A 102 -20.97 4.60 -2.57
N HIS A 103 -20.57 4.41 -1.31
CA HIS A 103 -21.49 4.31 -0.16
C HIS A 103 -21.91 5.68 0.39
N GLY A 104 -21.46 6.78 -0.21
CA GLY A 104 -21.91 8.14 0.08
C GLY A 104 -21.10 8.86 1.16
N PHE A 105 -19.86 8.45 1.44
CA PHE A 105 -18.95 9.20 2.31
C PHE A 105 -18.26 10.33 1.54
N ASP A 106 -18.19 11.52 2.15
CA ASP A 106 -17.34 12.60 1.69
C ASP A 106 -15.88 12.24 2.04
N THR A 107 -15.13 11.77 1.04
CA THR A 107 -13.91 10.98 1.27
C THR A 107 -12.66 11.75 0.83
N TYR A 108 -11.69 11.82 1.75
CA TYR A 108 -10.42 12.50 1.57
C TYR A 108 -9.27 11.53 1.85
N LEU A 109 -8.16 11.67 1.13
CA LEU A 109 -6.94 10.92 1.41
C LEU A 109 -5.77 11.88 1.55
N VAL A 110 -4.98 11.68 2.59
CA VAL A 110 -3.73 12.40 2.81
C VAL A 110 -2.61 11.67 2.07
N ASP A 111 -2.02 12.36 1.10
CA ASP A 111 -0.77 11.98 0.45
C ASP A 111 0.36 12.84 0.99
N TRP A 112 1.24 12.24 1.80
CA TRP A 112 2.37 12.92 2.43
C TRP A 112 3.47 13.35 1.43
N GLY A 113 3.41 12.85 0.20
CA GLY A 113 4.45 13.08 -0.80
C GLY A 113 5.72 12.25 -0.55
N VAL A 114 6.83 12.69 -1.16
CA VAL A 114 8.13 12.01 -1.06
C VAL A 114 9.08 12.91 -0.26
N PRO A 115 9.69 12.42 0.84
CA PRO A 115 10.62 13.23 1.62
C PRO A 115 11.87 13.56 0.81
N THR A 116 12.49 14.69 1.13
CA THR A 116 13.78 15.16 0.65
C THR A 116 14.66 15.59 1.80
N SER A 117 15.89 15.99 1.50
CA SER A 117 16.84 16.48 2.51
C SER A 117 16.31 17.63 3.37
N ALA A 118 15.40 18.46 2.86
CA ALA A 118 14.77 19.54 3.62
C ALA A 118 13.92 19.02 4.79
N ASP A 119 13.36 17.82 4.64
CA ASP A 119 12.39 17.22 5.57
C ASP A 119 13.07 16.47 6.72
N ARG A 120 14.41 16.40 6.76
CA ARG A 120 15.19 15.66 7.77
C ARG A 120 14.98 16.11 9.22
N HIS A 121 14.36 17.28 9.40
CA HIS A 121 14.08 17.87 10.71
C HIS A 121 12.62 17.71 11.13
N LEU A 122 11.77 17.15 10.27
CA LEU A 122 10.40 16.83 10.63
C LEU A 122 10.40 15.74 11.69
N THR A 123 9.66 16.00 12.74
CA THR A 123 9.41 15.11 13.85
C THR A 123 8.00 14.53 13.77
N LEU A 124 7.73 13.51 14.58
CA LEU A 124 6.38 12.97 14.69
C LEU A 124 5.36 14.02 15.18
N ASP A 125 5.81 14.99 15.98
CA ASP A 125 4.97 16.10 16.46
C ASP A 125 4.51 17.00 15.31
N ASP A 126 5.39 17.30 14.35
CA ASP A 126 5.04 18.11 13.17
C ASP A 126 3.94 17.45 12.33
N TYR A 127 3.98 16.13 12.18
CA TYR A 127 2.92 15.39 11.49
C TYR A 127 1.59 15.40 12.25
N ILE A 128 1.61 15.16 13.56
CA ILE A 128 0.40 14.99 14.37
C ILE A 128 -0.21 16.33 14.76
N ASN A 129 0.59 17.22 15.35
CA ASN A 129 0.13 18.49 15.91
C ASN A 129 0.27 19.67 14.92
N GLY A 130 1.01 19.50 13.82
CA GLY A 130 1.04 20.44 12.69
C GLY A 130 0.11 19.99 11.56
N TYR A 131 0.60 19.14 10.67
CA TYR A 131 -0.08 18.80 9.41
C TYR A 131 -1.49 18.23 9.60
N MET A 132 -1.68 17.26 10.51
CA MET A 132 -3.01 16.67 10.73
C MET A 132 -4.01 17.67 11.33
N VAL A 133 -3.56 18.59 12.20
CA VAL A 133 -4.39 19.67 12.74
C VAL A 133 -4.83 20.60 11.61
N ASN A 134 -3.89 21.04 10.77
CA ASN A 134 -4.15 21.93 9.64
C ASN A 134 -5.15 21.34 8.65
N ILE A 135 -5.00 20.05 8.31
CA ILE A 135 -5.93 19.33 7.44
C ILE A 135 -7.35 19.34 8.02
N LEU A 136 -7.50 19.04 9.31
CA LEU A 136 -8.82 18.97 9.94
C LEU A 136 -9.44 20.35 10.13
N ASP A 137 -8.65 21.40 10.36
CA ASP A 137 -9.14 22.79 10.38
C ASP A 137 -9.61 23.23 8.99
N TYR A 138 -8.83 22.95 7.94
CA TYR A 138 -9.22 23.17 6.55
C TYR A 138 -10.55 22.46 6.23
N LEU A 139 -10.69 21.19 6.61
CA LEU A 139 -11.92 20.43 6.37
C LEU A 139 -13.10 20.99 7.17
N ARG A 140 -12.87 21.46 8.40
CA ARG A 140 -13.91 22.11 9.19
C ARG A 140 -14.41 23.38 8.52
N GLU A 141 -13.51 24.22 8.01
CA GLU A 141 -13.86 25.44 7.27
C GLU A 141 -14.60 25.11 5.97
N ARG A 142 -14.11 24.12 5.22
CA ARG A 142 -14.70 23.72 3.94
C ARG A 142 -16.09 23.10 4.08
N THR A 143 -16.29 22.22 5.07
CA THR A 143 -17.50 21.41 5.21
C THR A 143 -18.51 22.00 6.20
N GLY A 144 -18.08 22.91 7.07
CA GLY A 144 -18.86 23.41 8.20
C GLY A 144 -19.06 22.37 9.31
N VAL A 145 -18.38 21.23 9.27
CA VAL A 145 -18.52 20.14 10.25
C VAL A 145 -17.35 20.16 11.22
N GLY A 146 -17.65 20.27 12.52
CA GLY A 146 -16.62 20.41 13.56
C GLY A 146 -15.75 19.17 13.82
N ARG A 147 -16.12 17.99 13.31
CA ARG A 147 -15.40 16.73 13.52
C ARG A 147 -15.32 15.89 12.25
N CYS A 148 -14.26 15.11 12.12
CA CYS A 148 -14.05 14.17 11.01
C CYS A 148 -14.09 12.72 11.49
N ASN A 149 -14.44 11.78 10.60
CA ASN A 149 -14.09 10.37 10.78
C ASN A 149 -12.66 10.18 10.26
N ILE A 150 -11.83 9.45 10.99
CA ILE A 150 -10.46 9.14 10.58
C ILE A 150 -10.35 7.63 10.33
N LEU A 151 -9.78 7.25 9.19
CA LEU A 151 -9.30 5.91 8.94
C LEU A 151 -7.79 5.96 8.77
N GLY A 152 -7.06 5.40 9.72
CA GLY A 152 -5.61 5.32 9.66
C GLY A 152 -5.13 3.96 9.20
N TYR A 153 -4.20 3.93 8.24
CA TYR A 153 -3.63 2.71 7.68
C TYR A 153 -2.16 2.54 8.08
N CYS A 154 -1.81 1.36 8.62
CA CYS A 154 -0.45 1.05 9.06
C CYS A 154 0.08 2.14 10.02
N MET A 155 1.26 2.74 9.77
CA MET A 155 1.79 3.84 10.58
C MET A 155 0.85 5.05 10.64
N GLY A 156 0.05 5.28 9.59
CA GLY A 156 -0.99 6.31 9.61
C GLY A 156 -2.07 6.05 10.66
N GLY A 157 -2.32 4.78 10.99
CA GLY A 157 -3.18 4.37 12.10
C GLY A 157 -2.57 4.64 13.46
N THR A 158 -1.26 4.38 13.63
CA THR A 158 -0.54 4.76 14.85
C THR A 158 -0.59 6.27 15.08
N MET A 159 -0.31 7.07 14.05
CA MET A 159 -0.42 8.54 14.09
C MET A 159 -1.86 8.99 14.40
N SER A 160 -2.86 8.35 13.77
CA SER A 160 -4.28 8.66 13.99
C SER A 160 -4.73 8.34 15.41
N ALA A 161 -4.20 7.28 16.03
CA ALA A 161 -4.48 6.94 17.42
C ALA A 161 -3.92 7.99 18.38
N MET A 162 -2.66 8.41 18.19
CA MET A 162 -2.05 9.49 18.96
C MET A 162 -2.81 10.82 18.78
N PHE A 163 -3.10 11.18 17.52
CA PHE A 163 -3.88 12.37 17.19
C PHE A 163 -5.23 12.38 17.89
N THR A 164 -5.97 11.27 17.82
CA THR A 164 -7.31 11.16 18.43
C THR A 164 -7.23 11.27 19.95
N ALA A 165 -6.17 10.76 20.59
CA ALA A 165 -5.98 10.90 22.03
C ALA A 165 -5.75 12.36 22.45
N LEU A 166 -5.05 13.14 21.63
CA LEU A 166 -4.74 14.56 21.90
C LEU A 166 -5.86 15.52 21.48
N HIS A 167 -6.61 15.18 20.42
CA HIS A 167 -7.58 16.07 19.75
C HIS A 167 -8.98 15.45 19.62
N GLN A 168 -9.50 14.94 20.74
CA GLN A 168 -10.81 14.26 20.79
C GLN A 168 -11.98 15.14 20.30
N ASP A 169 -11.85 16.46 20.44
CA ASP A 169 -12.83 17.44 19.99
C ASP A 169 -12.93 17.53 18.46
N ARG A 170 -11.93 17.01 17.73
CA ARG A 170 -11.83 17.05 16.26
C ARG A 170 -12.17 15.72 15.59
N VAL A 171 -12.22 14.62 16.35
CA VAL A 171 -12.45 13.27 15.82
C VAL A 171 -13.80 12.73 16.28
N LYS A 172 -14.63 12.28 15.32
CA LYS A 172 -15.91 11.65 15.60
C LYS A 172 -15.78 10.13 15.77
N ASN A 173 -15.08 9.49 14.85
CA ASN A 173 -14.81 8.06 14.84
C ASN A 173 -13.38 7.81 14.38
N LEU A 174 -12.71 6.83 15.00
CA LEU A 174 -11.39 6.35 14.61
C LEU A 174 -11.51 4.91 14.11
N MET A 175 -11.00 4.65 12.91
CA MET A 175 -10.86 3.33 12.31
C MET A 175 -9.38 3.03 12.09
N LEU A 176 -8.92 1.87 12.56
CA LEU A 176 -7.52 1.46 12.47
C LEU A 176 -7.42 0.22 11.57
N LEU A 177 -6.70 0.34 10.47
CA LEU A 177 -6.49 -0.74 9.52
C LEU A 177 -5.01 -1.14 9.49
N ALA A 178 -4.72 -2.37 9.92
CA ALA A 178 -3.36 -2.90 10.02
C ALA A 178 -2.39 -1.99 10.79
N ALA A 179 -2.90 -1.24 11.77
CA ALA A 179 -2.13 -0.25 12.52
C ALA A 179 -1.40 -0.91 13.70
N PRO A 180 -0.08 -0.78 13.82
CA PRO A 180 0.63 -1.16 15.03
C PRO A 180 0.33 -0.16 16.14
N ILE A 181 0.03 -0.65 17.35
CA ILE A 181 -0.31 0.17 18.53
C ILE A 181 0.58 -0.20 19.71
N ASP A 182 0.74 -1.50 19.97
CA ASP A 182 1.65 -2.01 21.00
C ASP A 182 2.99 -2.41 20.37
N PHE A 183 4.03 -1.64 20.71
CA PHE A 183 5.42 -1.87 20.27
C PHE A 183 6.28 -2.54 21.35
N ALA A 184 5.73 -2.84 22.54
CA ALA A 184 6.48 -3.47 23.63
C ALA A 184 6.67 -4.98 23.42
N THR A 185 5.97 -5.57 22.45
CA THR A 185 5.99 -7.01 22.18
C THR A 185 7.31 -7.47 21.56
N ASN A 186 7.63 -8.75 21.74
CA ASN A 186 8.77 -9.43 21.12
C ASN A 186 8.38 -10.29 19.90
N ASP A 187 7.10 -10.27 19.53
CA ASP A 187 6.54 -11.25 18.59
C ASP A 187 6.83 -10.89 17.12
N SER A 188 7.20 -9.63 16.86
CA SER A 188 7.52 -9.11 15.53
C SER A 188 9.01 -8.85 15.39
N LEU A 189 9.60 -9.31 14.30
CA LEU A 189 11.00 -9.02 13.95
C LEU A 189 11.26 -7.53 13.85
N LEU A 190 10.31 -6.72 13.37
CA LEU A 190 10.48 -5.26 13.36
C LEU A 190 10.65 -4.71 14.77
N ASN A 191 9.83 -5.16 15.73
CA ASN A 191 9.88 -4.70 17.11
C ASN A 191 11.20 -5.09 17.77
N LEU A 192 11.73 -6.28 17.45
CA LEU A 192 13.03 -6.73 17.93
C LEU A 192 14.17 -5.90 17.31
N TRP A 193 14.17 -5.73 15.99
CA TRP A 193 15.22 -4.99 15.30
C TRP A 193 15.22 -3.50 15.63
N SER A 194 14.07 -2.92 15.96
CA SER A 194 13.97 -1.50 16.32
C SER A 194 14.38 -1.20 17.76
N ARG A 195 14.77 -2.19 18.57
CA ARG A 195 15.14 -1.92 19.97
C ARG A 195 16.45 -1.15 20.07
N PRO A 196 16.59 -0.23 21.05
CA PRO A 196 17.82 0.51 21.26
C PRO A 196 19.07 -0.38 21.46
N GLU A 197 18.89 -1.59 21.98
CA GLU A 197 19.99 -2.57 22.14
C GLU A 197 20.59 -3.05 20.81
N TYR A 198 19.80 -3.02 19.72
CA TYR A 198 20.18 -3.57 18.42
C TYR A 198 20.24 -2.52 17.31
N PHE A 199 19.56 -1.37 17.48
CA PHE A 199 19.49 -0.31 16.49
C PHE A 199 19.52 1.07 17.14
N ASP A 200 20.60 1.79 16.88
CA ASP A 200 20.79 3.18 17.29
C ASP A 200 20.15 4.11 16.24
N VAL A 201 18.89 4.49 16.48
CA VAL A 201 18.11 5.31 15.56
C VAL A 201 18.71 6.72 15.42
N ASP A 202 19.29 7.28 16.48
CA ASP A 202 19.84 8.63 16.46
C ASP A 202 21.07 8.69 15.55
N LYS A 203 22.00 7.74 15.69
CA LYS A 203 23.15 7.65 14.77
C LYS A 203 22.73 7.40 13.32
N PHE A 204 21.67 6.61 13.12
CA PHE A 204 21.15 6.35 11.78
C PHE A 204 20.58 7.64 11.15
N VAL A 205 19.80 8.41 11.90
CA VAL A 205 19.25 9.70 11.45
C VAL A 205 20.36 10.73 11.25
N ASP A 206 21.36 10.78 12.13
CA ASP A 206 22.52 11.66 11.98
C ASP A 206 23.31 11.38 10.69
N ALA A 207 23.44 10.10 10.31
CA ALA A 207 24.18 9.69 9.13
C ALA A 207 23.40 9.92 7.82
N PHE A 208 22.10 9.60 7.78
CA PHE A 208 21.31 9.60 6.54
C PHE A 208 20.32 10.76 6.43
N GLY A 209 19.96 11.42 7.53
CA GLY A 209 18.91 12.44 7.61
C GLY A 209 17.51 11.85 7.50
N ASN A 210 17.19 11.25 6.35
CA ASN A 210 15.97 10.49 6.13
C ASN A 210 16.27 9.00 6.00
N CYS A 211 15.33 8.16 6.40
CA CYS A 211 15.44 6.72 6.21
C CYS A 211 15.50 6.37 4.70
N PRO A 212 16.58 5.74 4.20
CA PRO A 212 16.70 5.39 2.79
C PRO A 212 15.61 4.37 2.38
N PRO A 213 15.00 4.52 1.20
CA PRO A 213 13.95 3.61 0.75
C PRO A 213 14.44 2.17 0.59
N GLU A 214 15.70 1.97 0.19
CA GLU A 214 16.32 0.65 0.04
C GLU A 214 16.43 -0.08 1.39
N PHE A 215 16.71 0.66 2.47
CA PHE A 215 16.77 0.09 3.82
C PHE A 215 15.40 -0.39 4.28
N LEU A 216 14.34 0.41 4.05
CA LEU A 216 12.97 0.00 4.36
C LEU A 216 12.56 -1.21 3.53
N GLN A 217 12.81 -1.19 2.22
CA GLN A 217 12.46 -2.29 1.33
C GLN A 217 13.13 -3.60 1.76
N ALA A 218 14.44 -3.57 2.06
CA ALA A 218 15.18 -4.71 2.57
C ALA A 218 14.59 -5.21 3.91
N SER A 219 14.29 -4.30 4.83
CA SER A 219 13.72 -4.64 6.13
C SER A 219 12.37 -5.37 6.00
N PHE A 220 11.44 -4.85 5.18
CA PHE A 220 10.14 -5.49 4.97
C PHE A 220 10.23 -6.82 4.23
N LEU A 221 11.16 -6.97 3.27
CA LEU A 221 11.40 -8.24 2.59
C LEU A 221 11.84 -9.33 3.58
N LEU A 222 12.72 -8.99 4.51
CA LEU A 222 13.28 -9.89 5.51
C LEU A 222 12.30 -10.30 6.62
N LEU A 223 11.11 -9.70 6.71
CA LEU A 223 10.11 -10.11 7.71
C LEU A 223 9.50 -11.48 7.42
N LYS A 224 9.36 -11.82 6.14
CA LYS A 224 8.87 -13.13 5.69
C LYS A 224 9.73 -13.59 4.52
N PRO A 225 11.01 -13.93 4.74
CA PRO A 225 11.94 -14.18 3.65
C PRO A 225 11.50 -15.39 2.81
N VAL A 226 11.00 -16.46 3.44
CA VAL A 226 10.44 -17.61 2.71
C VAL A 226 9.18 -17.22 1.93
N GLY A 227 8.24 -16.51 2.57
CA GLY A 227 7.01 -16.06 1.91
C GLY A 227 7.27 -15.11 0.73
N ASN A 228 8.15 -14.13 0.92
CA ASN A 228 8.44 -13.09 -0.06
C ASN A 228 9.39 -13.54 -1.17
N LEU A 229 10.40 -14.35 -0.85
CA LEU A 229 11.46 -14.75 -1.79
C LEU A 229 11.22 -16.12 -2.44
N LEU A 230 10.36 -16.97 -1.86
CA LEU A 230 10.11 -18.32 -2.38
C LEU A 230 8.63 -18.55 -2.70
N GLU A 231 7.72 -18.43 -1.71
CA GLU A 231 6.30 -18.75 -1.91
C GLU A 231 5.63 -17.81 -2.91
N LYS A 232 5.96 -16.51 -2.85
CA LYS A 232 5.38 -15.50 -3.74
C LYS A 232 5.78 -15.71 -5.21
N PRO A 233 7.06 -15.95 -5.55
CA PRO A 233 7.44 -16.40 -6.90
C PRO A 233 6.79 -17.71 -7.35
N ILE A 234 6.66 -18.70 -6.45
CA ILE A 234 6.00 -19.98 -6.77
C ILE A 234 4.52 -19.77 -7.06
N ASN A 235 3.81 -19.05 -6.20
CA ASN A 235 2.39 -18.72 -6.37
C ASN A 235 2.14 -17.92 -7.67
N PHE A 236 3.06 -17.01 -8.02
CA PHE A 236 3.02 -16.33 -9.30
C PHE A 236 3.18 -17.31 -10.46
N TYR A 237 4.17 -18.21 -10.40
CA TYR A 237 4.40 -19.22 -11.43
C TYR A 237 3.20 -20.16 -11.63
N GLU A 238 2.60 -20.63 -10.54
CA GLU A 238 1.44 -21.51 -10.56
C GLU A 238 0.22 -20.83 -11.18
N ASN A 239 -0.01 -19.56 -10.86
CA ASN A 239 -1.19 -18.81 -11.32
C ASN A 239 -0.95 -17.94 -12.55
N MET A 240 0.23 -18.03 -13.19
CA MET A 240 0.58 -17.23 -14.36
C MET A 240 -0.32 -17.48 -15.58
N HIS A 241 -1.05 -18.59 -15.60
CA HIS A 241 -2.04 -18.91 -16.62
C HIS A 241 -3.35 -18.10 -16.46
N ASN A 242 -3.59 -17.48 -15.30
CA ASN A 242 -4.77 -16.68 -15.02
C ASN A 242 -4.44 -15.19 -15.24
N GLU A 243 -4.86 -14.64 -16.38
CA GLU A 243 -4.58 -13.25 -16.75
C GLU A 243 -5.04 -12.24 -15.69
N LYS A 244 -6.18 -12.47 -15.05
CA LYS A 244 -6.71 -11.59 -14.00
C LYS A 244 -5.82 -11.61 -12.76
N PHE A 245 -5.40 -12.80 -12.33
CA PHE A 245 -4.46 -12.94 -11.21
C PHE A 245 -3.14 -12.23 -11.50
N VAL A 246 -2.58 -12.42 -12.70
CA VAL A 246 -1.33 -11.78 -13.08
C VAL A 246 -1.45 -10.26 -13.08
N GLU A 247 -2.52 -9.72 -13.67
CA GLU A 247 -2.73 -8.26 -13.67
C GLU A 247 -2.86 -7.72 -12.23
N ASP A 248 -3.62 -8.41 -11.38
CA ASP A 248 -3.79 -8.08 -9.97
C ASP A 248 -2.48 -8.12 -9.18
N PHE A 249 -1.72 -9.20 -9.35
CA PHE A 249 -0.42 -9.43 -8.70
C PHE A 249 0.54 -8.31 -9.08
N MET A 250 0.68 -8.02 -10.36
CA MET A 250 1.65 -7.04 -10.87
C MET A 250 1.25 -5.58 -10.54
N THR A 251 -0.04 -5.29 -10.45
CA THR A 251 -0.54 -3.99 -9.96
C THR A 251 -0.16 -3.78 -8.48
N THR A 252 -0.14 -4.86 -7.70
CA THR A 252 0.26 -4.86 -6.29
C THR A 252 1.79 -4.82 -6.14
N GLU A 253 2.55 -5.54 -6.97
CA GLU A 253 4.02 -5.54 -6.91
C GLU A 253 4.63 -4.17 -7.17
N THR A 254 4.01 -3.41 -8.07
CA THR A 254 4.50 -2.07 -8.40
C THR A 254 4.27 -1.03 -7.30
N TRP A 255 3.62 -1.41 -6.18
CA TRP A 255 3.46 -0.60 -4.95
C TRP A 255 4.61 -0.70 -3.95
N LEU A 256 5.37 -1.80 -3.99
CA LEU A 256 6.52 -2.06 -3.11
C LEU A 256 7.79 -1.34 -3.61
#